data_AF-A0A7C1ZX53-F1
#
_entry.id   AF-A0A7C1ZX53-F1
#
_cell.length_a   1.000
_cell.length_b   1.000
_cell.length_c   1.000
_cell.angle_alpha   90.00
_cell.angle_beta   90.00
_cell.angle_gamma   90.00
#
_symmetry.space_group_name_H-M   'P 1'
#
loop_
_entity.id
_entity.type
_entity.pdbx_description
1 polymer ?
#
loop_
_entity_poly.entity_id
_entity_poly.type
_entity_poly.pdbx_seq_one_letter_code
_entity_poly.pdbx_strand_id
1 'polypeptide(L)' 'ALGIPCIQAPSEGEAQAGHMVKKGDAYAVASQDSDALLFGAPILVRNLAITGRRKATIIKHRSQPEGLSAVFTITAHGIE' A
#
# COMPACT_ATOMS: atom_id res chain seq x y z
N ALA A 1 23.09 13.70 3.93
CA ALA A 1 21.76 13.18 3.54
C ALA A 1 21.86 11.68 3.33
N LEU A 2 20.79 10.90 3.55
CA LEU A 2 20.81 9.42 3.52
C LEU A 2 20.76 8.81 2.10
N GLY A 3 20.66 9.61 1.04
CA GLY A 3 20.62 9.11 -0.35
C GLY A 3 19.31 8.40 -0.75
N ILE A 4 18.26 8.51 0.07
CA ILE A 4 16.96 7.89 -0.20
C ILE A 4 16.14 8.83 -1.10
N PRO A 5 15.59 8.33 -2.24
CA PRO A 5 14.76 9.13 -3.11
C PRO A 5 13.47 9.56 -2.40
N CYS A 6 13.12 10.84 -2.53
CA CYS A 6 11.84 11.37 -2.09
C CYS A 6 11.10 11.99 -3.28
N ILE A 7 9.77 11.88 -3.25
CA ILE A 7 8.89 12.44 -4.27
C ILE A 7 7.94 13.39 -3.56
N GLN A 8 7.88 14.63 -4.03
CA GLN A 8 6.89 15.58 -3.57
C GLN A 8 5.55 15.29 -4.26
N ALA A 9 4.53 14.92 -3.49
CA ALA A 9 3.19 14.80 -4.00
C ALA A 9 2.62 16.19 -4.32
N PRO A 10 1.80 16.34 -5.38
CA PRO A 10 1.13 17.61 -5.69
C PRO A 10 0.01 17.94 -4.70
N SER A 11 -0.49 16.93 -3.97
CA SER A 11 -1.52 17.05 -2.94
C SER A 11 -1.31 15.93 -1.92
N GLU A 12 -2.17 14.91 -1.87
CA GLU A 12 -2.07 13.81 -0.89
C GLU A 12 -0.94 12.82 -1.19
N GLY A 13 -0.11 12.55 -0.18
CA GLY A 13 1.01 11.60 -0.28
C GLY A 13 0.56 10.16 -0.56
N GLU A 14 -0.53 9.71 0.09
CA GLU A 14 -1.07 8.36 -0.12
C GLU A 14 -1.65 8.18 -1.53
N ALA A 15 -2.25 9.24 -2.10
CA ALA A 15 -2.74 9.22 -3.46
C ALA A 15 -1.59 9.10 -4.47
N GLN A 16 -0.52 9.88 -4.27
CA GLN A 16 0.68 9.79 -5.10
C GLN A 16 1.35 8.41 -5.01
N ALA A 17 1.49 7.87 -3.80
CA ALA A 17 2.05 6.54 -3.59
C ALA A 17 1.19 5.44 -4.25
N GLY A 18 -0.13 5.51 -4.09
CA GLY A 18 -1.07 4.60 -4.74
C GLY A 18 -0.99 4.67 -6.27
N HIS A 19 -0.87 5.87 -6.84
CA HIS A 19 -0.69 6.06 -8.28
C HIS A 19 0.60 5.43 -8.81
N MET A 20 1.72 5.61 -8.12
CA MET A 20 3.01 5.03 -8.51
C MET A 20 2.97 3.49 -8.52
N VAL A 21 2.34 2.88 -7.51
CA VAL A 21 2.20 1.43 -7.45
C VAL A 21 1.27 0.92 -8.56
N LYS A 22 0.17 1.63 -8.85
CA LYS A 22 -0.71 1.30 -9.99
C LYS A 22 0.02 1.35 -11.34
N LYS A 23 0.91 2.32 -11.51
CA LYS A 23 1.71 2.50 -12.73
C LYS A 23 2.85 1.47 -12.87
N GLY A 24 3.15 0.74 -11.79
CA GLY A 24 4.24 -0.25 -11.74
C GLY A 24 5.60 0.34 -11.39
N ASP A 25 5.66 1.61 -10.96
CA ASP A 25 6.91 2.26 -10.54
C ASP A 25 7.37 1.77 -9.14
N ALA A 26 6.47 1.15 -8.37
CA ALA A 26 6.74 0.56 -7.06
C ALA A 26 5.86 -0.69 -6.81
N TYR A 27 6.27 -1.55 -5.87
CA TYR A 27 5.55 -2.81 -5.56
C TYR A 27 4.32 -2.63 -4.66
N ALA A 28 4.42 -1.79 -3.63
CA ALA A 28 3.36 -1.58 -2.64
C ALA A 28 3.48 -0.21 -1.97
N VAL A 29 2.36 0.29 -1.43
CA VAL A 29 2.37 1.45 -0.54
C VAL A 29 2.65 0.96 0.87
N ALA A 30 3.54 1.63 1.61
CA ALA A 30 3.74 1.36 3.03
C ALA A 30 3.11 2.49 3.85
N SER A 31 1.99 2.21 4.52
CA SER A 31 1.32 3.17 5.41
C SER A 31 0.66 2.46 6.58
N GLN A 32 0.45 3.19 7.68
CA GLN A 32 -0.45 2.74 8.75
C GLN A 32 -1.89 3.02 8.41
N ASP A 33 -2.20 3.97 7.54
CA ASP A 33 -3.57 4.31 7.16
C ASP A 33 -3.98 3.54 5.90
N SER A 34 -5.30 3.52 5.64
CA SER A 34 -5.88 2.76 4.55
C SER A 34 -6.34 3.63 3.38
N ASP A 35 -6.06 4.94 3.39
CA ASP A 35 -6.57 5.86 2.37
C ASP A 35 -5.91 5.59 1.01
N ALA A 36 -4.66 5.10 1.00
CA ALA A 36 -3.98 4.59 -0.19
C ALA A 36 -4.83 3.56 -0.96
N LEU A 37 -5.60 2.72 -0.26
CA LEU A 37 -6.52 1.76 -0.90
C LEU A 37 -7.75 2.44 -1.51
N LEU A 38 -8.24 3.52 -0.90
CA LEU A 38 -9.32 4.36 -1.47
C LEU A 38 -8.85 5.09 -2.73
N PHE A 39 -7.58 5.51 -2.77
CA PHE A 39 -6.92 6.01 -3.98
C PHE A 39 -6.55 4.89 -4.98
N GLY A 40 -6.82 3.63 -4.59
CA GLY A 40 -6.77 2.42 -5.41
C GLY A 40 -5.42 1.71 -5.44
N ALA A 41 -4.53 1.94 -4.48
CA ALA A 41 -3.30 1.16 -4.36
C ALA A 41 -3.61 -0.35 -4.38
N PRO A 42 -2.99 -1.14 -5.26
CA PRO A 42 -3.28 -2.56 -5.36
C PRO A 42 -2.72 -3.36 -4.18
N ILE A 43 -1.66 -2.87 -3.52
CA ILE A 43 -1.01 -3.52 -2.39
C ILE A 43 -0.65 -2.47 -1.33
N LEU A 44 -1.07 -2.68 -0.09
CA LEU A 44 -0.72 -1.89 1.10
C LEU A 44 0.02 -2.76 2.11
N VAL A 45 1.14 -2.27 2.63
CA VAL A 45 1.94 -2.90 3.68
C VAL A 45 1.85 -2.07 4.96
N ARG A 46 1.25 -2.64 6.00
CA ARG A 46 1.16 -2.05 7.34
C ARG A 46 2.29 -2.51 8.25
N ASN A 47 2.53 -1.73 9.30
CA ASN A 47 3.56 -1.95 10.33
C ASN A 47 5.03 -1.95 9.85
N LEU A 48 5.35 -1.58 8.60
CA LEU A 48 6.73 -1.67 8.08
C LEU A 48 7.74 -0.84 8.90
N ALA A 49 7.39 0.41 9.23
CA ALA A 49 8.25 1.33 9.98
C ALA A 49 8.35 1.02 11.50
N ILE A 50 7.54 0.08 12.01
CA ILE A 50 7.51 -0.32 13.43
C ILE A 50 7.75 -1.82 13.62
N THR A 51 8.34 -2.45 12.59
CA THR A 51 8.77 -3.85 12.65
C THR A 51 9.72 -4.03 13.84
N GLY A 52 9.41 -5.00 14.70
CA GLY A 52 10.05 -5.19 16.01
C GLY A 52 9.05 -5.19 17.18
N ARG A 53 7.93 -4.46 17.07
CA ARG A 53 6.79 -4.55 18.01
C ARG A 53 5.57 -5.28 17.43
N ARG A 54 5.40 -5.27 16.11
CA ARG A 54 4.27 -5.90 15.41
C ARG A 54 4.73 -6.51 14.07
N LYS A 55 4.07 -7.60 13.65
CA LYS A 55 4.33 -8.27 12.36
C LYS A 55 3.83 -7.39 11.21
N ALA A 56 4.61 -7.30 10.14
CA ALA A 56 4.18 -6.65 8.90
C ALA A 56 2.92 -7.36 8.36
N THR A 57 1.93 -6.56 7.91
CA THR A 57 0.67 -7.06 7.37
C THR A 57 0.54 -6.61 5.92
N ILE A 58 0.24 -7.53 5.02
CA ILE A 58 0.08 -7.24 3.59
C ILE A 58 -1.41 -7.30 3.26
N ILE A 59 -1.90 -6.23 2.65
CA ILE A 59 -3.29 -6.10 2.22
C ILE A 59 -3.27 -5.98 0.70
N LYS A 60 -3.96 -6.90 0.01
CA LYS A 60 -4.07 -6.90 -1.45
C LYS A 60 -5.47 -6.46 -1.83
N HIS A 61 -5.57 -5.42 -2.62
CA HIS A 61 -6.83 -4.98 -3.19
C HIS A 61 -7.02 -5.66 -4.56
N ARG A 62 -8.09 -6.45 -4.70
CA ARG A 62 -8.50 -7.03 -5.99
C ARG A 62 -9.70 -6.23 -6.48
N SER A 63 -9.55 -5.54 -7.61
CA SER A 63 -10.69 -4.93 -8.29
C SER A 63 -11.66 -6.02 -8.76
N GLN A 64 -12.87 -6.06 -8.23
CA GLN A 64 -13.97 -6.80 -8.84
C GLN A 64 -14.53 -5.98 -10.02
N PRO A 65 -15.00 -6.62 -11.11
CA PRO A 65 -15.48 -5.93 -12.30
C PRO A 65 -16.74 -5.07 -12.07
N GLU A 66 -17.44 -5.22 -10.95
CA GLU A 66 -18.62 -4.41 -10.59
C GLU A 66 -18.39 -3.58 -9.31
N GLY A 67 -17.78 -2.40 -9.46
CA GLY A 67 -18.03 -1.21 -8.62
C GLY A 67 -17.76 -1.24 -7.11
N LEU A 68 -17.42 -2.37 -6.50
CA LEU A 68 -17.04 -2.48 -5.09
C LEU A 68 -15.56 -2.91 -4.95
N SER A 69 -14.75 -2.01 -4.41
CA SER A 69 -13.40 -2.27 -3.95
C SER A 69 -13.41 -3.18 -2.71
N ALA A 70 -13.15 -4.47 -2.87
CA ALA A 70 -12.99 -5.40 -1.75
C ALA A 70 -11.53 -5.42 -1.28
N VAL A 71 -11.29 -4.93 -0.07
CA VAL A 71 -9.97 -4.94 0.58
C VAL A 71 -9.73 -6.31 1.22
N PHE A 72 -8.93 -7.17 0.58
CA PHE A 72 -8.56 -8.46 1.14
C PHE A 72 -7.30 -8.31 2.01
N THR A 73 -7.46 -8.40 3.32
CA THR A 73 -6.32 -8.44 4.25
C THR A 73 -5.73 -9.85 4.25
N ILE A 74 -4.53 -10.02 3.70
CA ILE A 74 -3.82 -11.31 3.74
C ILE A 74 -2.87 -11.27 4.95
N THR A 75 -3.38 -11.70 6.10
CA THR A 75 -2.57 -11.84 7.31
C THR A 75 -1.71 -13.10 7.24
N ALA A 76 -0.62 -13.08 6.48
CA ALA A 76 0.58 -13.93 6.60
C ALA A 76 0.41 -15.41 7.07
N HIS A 77 -0.66 -16.11 6.67
CA HIS A 77 -0.96 -17.51 6.98
C HIS A 77 -1.38 -18.32 5.73
N GLY A 78 -0.97 -17.91 4.54
CA GLY A 78 -1.42 -18.60 3.32
C GLY A 78 -0.62 -18.22 2.08
N ILE A 79 0.70 -18.32 2.17
CA ILE A 79 1.56 -18.40 0.99
C ILE A 79 2.28 -19.75 1.14
N GLU A 80 1.71 -20.78 0.52
CA GLU A 80 2.52 -21.85 -0.09
C GLU A 80 3.02 -21.35 -1.44
#